data_AF-A0A1E5NIA1-F1
#
_entry.id   AF-A0A1E5NIA1-F1
#
_cell.length_a   1.000
_cell.length_b   1.000
_cell.length_c   1.000
_cell.angle_alpha   90.00
_cell.angle_beta   90.00
_cell.angle_gamma   90.00
#
_symmetry.space_group_name_H-M   'P 1'
#
loop_
_entity.id
_entity.type
_entity.pdbx_description
1 polymer ?
#
loop_
_entity_poly.entity_id
_entity_poly.type
_entity_poly.pdbx_seq_one_letter_code
_entity_poly.pdbx_strand_id
1 'polypeptide(L)'
;MTTERQEVKSEYLIAAYGDAMLDRGFTSIPNTLIYYRKRLGLTASEFEFIIAVMSLSWKKEKEIRDKEINPTGTHYSRQRQSLYAKGYLTFTTRYIYKDNRFCGTGTVYNFAGLKKAIEMLVEEDRAIRNMDAPVEQKYDEPSLFNEDVNTEPLQPRKLIKKEKTEEEKKEADDFKKFWDKYFNVHEEVLGFKLDFRKNTKYKEYLLEHYRKRTTDNIDDALIIAKEYFLRLAENKRDSIKFQNLVGLALKGNLQKAEDKKIDDAKKYFFEENKTDKENKKYSIPRGLDKLNALLNELEKGGNINEAYAKIANCG
;
A
#
# COMPACT_ATOMS: atom_id res chain seq x y z
N MET A 1 32.91 -11.58 -29.50
CA MET A 1 31.74 -10.95 -30.15
C MET A 1 32.05 -9.48 -30.23
N THR A 2 32.29 -8.97 -31.43
CA THR A 2 32.41 -7.53 -31.69
C THR A 2 31.01 -6.93 -31.53
N THR A 3 30.74 -6.35 -30.36
CA THR A 3 29.59 -5.45 -30.19
C THR A 3 29.85 -4.26 -31.09
N GLU A 4 29.05 -4.10 -32.15
CA GLU A 4 29.01 -2.86 -32.92
C GLU A 4 28.80 -1.70 -31.93
N ARG A 5 29.80 -0.83 -31.82
CA ARG A 5 29.72 0.34 -30.96
C ARG A 5 28.69 1.28 -31.56
N GLN A 6 27.64 1.60 -30.81
CA GLN A 6 26.76 2.70 -31.18
C GLN A 6 27.52 4.01 -30.94
N GLU A 7 28.09 4.57 -32.00
CA GLU A 7 28.71 5.89 -31.94
C GLU A 7 27.64 6.97 -31.76
N VAL A 8 27.69 7.66 -30.63
CA VAL A 8 26.87 8.84 -30.37
C VAL A 8 27.53 10.03 -31.05
N LYS A 9 27.00 10.47 -32.20
CA LYS A 9 27.57 11.58 -33.00
C LYS A 9 27.12 12.98 -32.59
N SER A 10 26.47 13.11 -31.42
CA SER A 10 25.92 14.40 -30.97
C SER A 10 27.00 15.20 -30.26
N GLU A 11 27.43 16.30 -30.87
CA GLU A 11 28.40 17.24 -30.29
C GLU A 11 27.96 17.76 -28.92
N TYR A 12 26.65 18.04 -28.75
CA TYR A 12 26.09 18.44 -27.46
C TYR A 12 26.24 17.35 -26.39
N LEU A 13 25.92 16.09 -26.71
CA LEU A 13 26.05 15.00 -25.74
C LEU A 13 27.51 14.74 -25.40
N ILE A 14 28.41 14.80 -26.39
CA ILE A 14 29.85 14.65 -26.19
C ILE A 14 30.38 15.77 -25.30
N ALA A 15 29.99 17.02 -25.54
CA ALA A 15 30.38 18.16 -24.72
C ALA A 15 29.81 18.08 -23.29
N ALA A 16 28.58 17.57 -23.12
CA ALA A 16 27.91 17.52 -21.82
C ALA A 16 28.37 16.36 -20.93
N TYR A 17 28.62 15.17 -21.51
CA TYR A 17 28.89 13.95 -20.75
C TYR A 17 30.31 13.38 -20.97
N GLY A 18 31.01 13.84 -22.01
CA GLY A 18 32.30 13.31 -22.43
C GLY A 18 32.22 11.93 -23.10
N ASP A 19 33.25 11.59 -23.88
CA ASP A 19 33.30 10.33 -24.65
C ASP A 19 33.22 9.10 -23.75
N ALA A 20 33.92 9.11 -22.60
CA ALA A 20 33.97 7.97 -21.70
C ALA A 20 32.61 7.56 -21.11
N MET A 21 31.69 8.53 -20.90
CA MET A 21 30.33 8.19 -20.45
C MET A 21 29.45 7.69 -21.59
N LEU A 22 29.73 8.10 -22.83
CA LEU A 22 28.97 7.72 -24.01
C LEU A 22 29.43 6.39 -24.63
N ASP A 23 30.55 5.82 -24.19
CA ASP A 23 31.07 4.52 -24.64
C ASP A 23 30.04 3.38 -24.60
N ARG A 24 29.09 3.43 -23.66
CA ARG A 24 28.01 2.43 -23.52
C ARG A 24 26.72 2.78 -24.27
N GLY A 25 26.73 3.90 -24.98
CA GLY A 25 25.61 4.50 -25.68
C GLY A 25 24.77 5.41 -24.78
N PHE A 26 23.78 6.05 -25.40
CA PHE A 26 22.83 6.94 -24.74
C PHE A 26 21.40 6.45 -25.01
N THR A 27 20.56 6.41 -23.97
CA THR A 27 19.14 6.04 -24.10
C THR A 27 18.28 7.27 -23.88
N SER A 28 17.54 7.68 -24.91
CA SER A 28 16.58 8.77 -24.78
C SER A 28 15.29 8.28 -24.14
N ILE A 29 14.83 9.00 -23.12
CA ILE A 29 13.57 8.74 -22.42
C ILE A 29 12.66 9.95 -22.63
N PRO A 30 11.42 9.77 -23.14
CA PRO A 30 10.48 10.87 -23.25
C PRO A 30 10.21 11.52 -21.89
N ASN A 31 10.32 12.84 -21.82
CA ASN A 31 10.02 13.60 -20.60
C ASN A 31 8.58 13.38 -20.11
N THR A 32 7.65 13.07 -21.03
CA THR A 32 6.27 12.70 -20.70
C THR A 32 6.21 11.46 -19.80
N LEU A 33 7.01 10.43 -20.09
CA LEU A 33 7.07 9.23 -19.24
C LEU A 33 7.58 9.58 -17.83
N ILE A 34 8.58 10.45 -17.73
CA ILE A 34 9.14 10.91 -16.44
C ILE A 34 8.09 11.69 -15.65
N TYR A 35 7.41 12.63 -16.32
CA TYR A 35 6.41 13.50 -15.73
C TYR A 35 5.19 12.72 -15.22
N TYR A 36 4.65 11.82 -16.04
CA TYR A 36 3.45 11.04 -15.70
C TYR A 36 3.70 9.81 -14.84
N ARG A 37 4.95 9.47 -14.49
CA ARG A 37 5.28 8.23 -13.77
C ARG A 37 4.42 7.97 -12.52
N LYS A 38 4.14 9.04 -11.75
CA LYS A 38 3.34 8.95 -10.51
C LYS A 38 1.86 8.74 -10.82
N ARG A 39 1.31 9.43 -11.82
CA ARG A 39 -0.09 9.30 -12.26
C ARG A 39 -0.36 7.93 -12.89
N LEU A 40 0.63 7.37 -13.58
CA LEU A 40 0.61 6.00 -14.08
C LEU A 40 0.77 4.95 -12.96
N GLY A 41 0.99 5.37 -11.70
CA GLY A 41 1.19 4.46 -10.58
C GLY A 41 2.43 3.57 -10.74
N LEU A 42 3.45 4.01 -11.47
CA LEU A 42 4.70 3.27 -11.64
C LEU A 42 5.55 3.36 -10.37
N THR A 43 6.03 2.21 -9.90
CA THR A 43 7.05 2.18 -8.84
C THR A 43 8.42 2.54 -9.41
N ALA A 44 9.37 2.94 -8.55
CA ALA A 44 10.75 3.20 -8.99
C ALA A 44 11.36 1.97 -9.70
N SER A 45 11.14 0.78 -9.14
CA SER A 45 11.65 -0.47 -9.70
C SER A 45 11.02 -0.82 -11.06
N GLU A 46 9.74 -0.50 -11.27
CA GLU A 46 9.06 -0.69 -12.55
C GLU A 46 9.56 0.31 -13.60
N PHE A 47 9.79 1.55 -13.19
CA PHE A 47 10.31 2.60 -14.04
C PHE A 47 11.75 2.30 -14.49
N GLU A 48 12.63 1.88 -13.57
CA GLU A 48 13.98 1.42 -13.90
C GLU A 48 13.97 0.25 -14.87
N PHE A 49 13.07 -0.73 -14.66
CA PHE A 49 12.91 -1.86 -15.58
C PHE A 49 12.49 -1.40 -16.99
N ILE A 50 11.54 -0.47 -17.11
CA ILE A 50 11.12 0.08 -18.41
C ILE A 50 12.31 0.74 -19.11
N ILE A 51 13.07 1.58 -18.41
CA ILE A 51 14.26 2.24 -18.97
C ILE A 51 15.28 1.22 -19.44
N ALA A 52 15.56 0.20 -18.64
CA ALA A 52 16.53 -0.83 -18.99
C ALA A 52 16.11 -1.58 -20.27
N VAL A 53 14.84 -1.98 -20.38
CA VAL A 53 14.32 -2.62 -21.61
C VAL A 53 14.36 -1.68 -22.81
N MET A 54 14.03 -0.40 -22.64
CA MET A 54 14.16 0.61 -23.71
C MET A 54 15.61 0.72 -24.18
N SER A 55 16.59 0.77 -23.27
CA SER A 55 18.02 0.89 -23.60
C SER A 55 18.53 -0.27 -24.48
N LEU A 56 18.05 -1.49 -24.22
CA LEU A 56 18.39 -2.68 -25.00
C LEU A 56 17.66 -2.71 -26.34
N SER A 57 16.43 -2.20 -26.38
CA SER A 57 15.65 -2.08 -27.62
C SER A 57 16.33 -1.12 -28.60
N TRP A 58 16.95 -0.03 -28.10
CA TRP A 58 17.78 0.88 -28.92
C TRP A 58 19.02 0.20 -29.51
N LYS A 59 19.56 -0.82 -28.85
CA LYS A 59 20.67 -1.65 -29.34
C LYS A 59 20.24 -2.70 -30.39
N LYS A 60 18.98 -2.64 -30.85
CA LYS A 60 18.35 -3.57 -31.81
C LYS A 60 18.25 -5.02 -31.29
N GLU A 61 18.36 -5.23 -29.98
CA GLU A 61 18.10 -6.54 -29.38
C GLU A 61 16.59 -6.81 -29.41
N LYS A 62 16.16 -7.69 -30.33
CA LYS A 62 14.74 -8.07 -30.44
C LYS A 62 14.29 -8.98 -29.31
N GLU A 63 15.22 -9.74 -28.74
CA GLU A 63 14.99 -10.77 -27.74
C GLU A 63 15.89 -10.47 -26.55
N ILE A 64 15.28 -10.10 -25.43
CA ILE A 64 15.99 -9.62 -24.26
C ILE A 64 15.92 -10.67 -23.16
N ARG A 65 17.07 -11.03 -22.61
CA ARG A 65 17.22 -11.94 -21.47
C ARG A 65 17.36 -11.14 -20.18
N ASP A 66 16.89 -11.67 -19.06
CA ASP A 66 17.00 -11.00 -17.75
C ASP A 66 18.45 -10.62 -17.41
N LYS A 67 19.43 -11.44 -17.83
CA LYS A 67 20.87 -11.17 -17.65
C LYS A 67 21.42 -9.99 -18.48
N GLU A 68 20.74 -9.63 -19.56
CA GLU A 68 21.09 -8.47 -20.40
C GLU A 68 20.55 -7.18 -19.76
N ILE A 69 19.41 -7.27 -19.08
CA ILE A 69 18.83 -6.17 -18.29
C ILE A 69 19.68 -5.92 -17.04
N ASN A 70 20.03 -6.99 -16.33
CA ASN A 70 20.90 -6.91 -15.17
C ASN A 70 21.94 -8.04 -15.13
N PRO A 71 23.23 -7.72 -15.32
CA PRO A 71 24.33 -8.69 -15.26
C PRO A 71 24.44 -9.41 -13.91
N THR A 72 23.94 -8.83 -12.81
CA THR A 72 23.98 -9.45 -11.48
C THR A 72 22.95 -10.56 -11.28
N GLY A 73 22.14 -10.88 -12.30
CA GLY A 73 21.25 -12.04 -12.31
C GLY A 73 19.92 -11.86 -11.59
N THR A 74 19.51 -10.61 -11.30
CA THR A 74 18.20 -10.36 -10.70
C THR A 74 17.07 -10.64 -11.68
N HIS A 75 16.10 -11.46 -11.27
CA HIS A 75 14.92 -11.77 -12.09
C HIS A 75 13.88 -10.65 -12.04
N TYR A 76 13.35 -10.28 -13.20
CA TYR A 76 12.33 -9.22 -13.34
C TYR A 76 10.90 -9.77 -13.44
N SER A 77 10.63 -10.94 -12.87
CA SER A 77 9.30 -11.59 -12.92
C SER A 77 8.22 -10.73 -12.27
N ARG A 78 8.51 -10.09 -11.13
CA ARG A 78 7.56 -9.23 -10.40
C ARG A 78 7.20 -7.99 -11.19
N GLN A 79 8.19 -7.31 -11.77
CA GLN A 79 7.98 -6.11 -12.58
C GLN A 79 7.20 -6.44 -13.85
N ARG A 80 7.53 -7.55 -14.52
CA ARG A 80 6.77 -8.05 -15.68
C ARG A 80 5.30 -8.29 -15.34
N GLN A 81 5.03 -9.03 -14.27
CA GLN A 81 3.65 -9.34 -13.85
C GLN A 81 2.87 -8.09 -13.46
N SER A 82 3.49 -7.17 -12.72
CA SER A 82 2.86 -5.91 -12.31
C SER A 82 2.53 -5.00 -13.49
N LEU A 83 3.48 -4.83 -14.41
CA LEU A 83 3.25 -4.02 -15.63
C LEU A 83 2.26 -4.67 -16.59
N TYR A 84 2.21 -6.00 -16.65
CA TYR A 84 1.19 -6.73 -17.39
C TYR A 84 -0.20 -6.54 -16.78
N ALA A 85 -0.32 -6.66 -15.45
CA ALA A 85 -1.59 -6.44 -14.74
C ALA A 85 -2.12 -5.01 -14.89
N LYS A 86 -1.23 -4.01 -14.98
CA LYS A 86 -1.59 -2.61 -15.28
C LYS A 86 -1.95 -2.37 -16.75
N GLY A 87 -1.80 -3.38 -17.62
CA GLY A 87 -2.04 -3.25 -19.06
C GLY A 87 -0.95 -2.46 -19.81
N TYR A 88 0.19 -2.18 -19.17
CA TYR A 88 1.27 -1.37 -19.75
C TYR A 88 2.24 -2.18 -20.61
N LEU A 89 2.41 -3.45 -20.28
CA LEU A 89 3.36 -4.35 -20.93
C LEU A 89 2.66 -5.61 -21.42
N THR A 90 2.93 -5.99 -22.66
CA THR A 90 2.74 -7.38 -23.13
C THR A 90 4.10 -7.98 -23.46
N PHE A 91 4.26 -9.28 -23.26
CA PHE A 91 5.54 -9.94 -23.54
C PHE A 91 5.32 -11.38 -24.02
N THR A 92 6.24 -11.86 -24.85
CA THR A 92 6.26 -13.24 -25.36
C THR A 92 7.65 -13.84 -25.23
N THR A 93 7.73 -15.12 -24.92
CA THR A 93 9.01 -15.83 -24.86
C THR A 93 9.31 -16.47 -26.21
N ARG A 94 10.55 -16.32 -26.68
CA ARG A 94 11.04 -16.93 -27.92
C ARG A 94 12.29 -17.75 -27.67
N TYR A 95 12.49 -18.76 -28.48
CA TYR A 95 13.73 -19.54 -28.49
C TYR A 95 14.78 -18.83 -29.34
N ILE A 96 15.95 -18.60 -28.75
CA ILE A 96 17.09 -17.99 -29.41
C ILE A 96 17.95 -19.11 -29.97
N TYR A 97 18.16 -19.10 -31.28
CA TYR A 97 19.06 -19.99 -31.98
C TYR A 97 20.27 -19.23 -32.47
N LYS A 98 21.46 -19.79 -32.28
CA LYS A 98 22.70 -19.29 -32.87
C LYS A 98 23.34 -20.43 -33.66
N ASP A 99 23.62 -20.21 -34.94
CA ASP A 99 24.22 -21.22 -35.82
C ASP A 99 23.42 -22.55 -35.82
N ASN A 100 22.09 -22.46 -35.90
CA ASN A 100 21.14 -23.59 -35.78
C ASN A 100 21.19 -24.39 -34.46
N ARG A 101 21.88 -23.90 -33.44
CA ARG A 101 21.90 -24.50 -32.10
C ARG A 101 21.07 -23.69 -31.12
N PHE A 102 20.25 -24.38 -30.34
CA PHE A 102 19.48 -23.76 -29.27
C PHE A 102 20.42 -23.13 -28.24
N CYS A 103 20.28 -21.82 -28.02
CA CYS A 103 21.15 -21.03 -27.15
C CYS A 103 20.42 -20.46 -25.91
N GLY A 104 19.10 -20.65 -25.83
CA GLY A 104 18.29 -20.27 -24.67
C GLY A 104 16.97 -19.63 -25.06
N THR A 105 16.28 -19.09 -24.06
CA THR A 105 15.02 -18.34 -24.22
C THR A 105 15.26 -16.85 -24.02
N GLY A 106 14.63 -16.03 -24.85
CA GLY A 106 14.58 -14.58 -24.75
C GLY A 106 13.14 -14.10 -24.61
N THR A 107 12.96 -12.91 -24.06
CA THR A 107 11.65 -12.28 -23.94
C THR A 107 11.56 -11.09 -24.88
N VAL A 108 10.50 -11.04 -25.68
CA VAL A 108 10.14 -9.89 -26.52
C VAL A 108 9.14 -9.04 -25.74
N TYR A 109 9.49 -7.79 -25.46
CA TYR A 109 8.67 -6.85 -24.72
C TYR A 109 7.93 -5.88 -25.64
N ASN A 110 6.70 -5.53 -25.29
CA ASN A 110 5.88 -4.57 -26.02
C ASN A 110 5.17 -3.61 -25.04
N PHE A 111 5.57 -2.34 -25.09
CA PHE A 111 5.03 -1.26 -24.26
C PHE A 111 3.94 -0.42 -24.94
N ALA A 112 3.27 -0.94 -25.98
CA ALA A 112 2.19 -0.22 -26.65
C ALA A 112 1.06 0.22 -25.69
N GLY A 113 0.77 -0.58 -24.66
CA GLY A 113 -0.20 -0.23 -23.62
C GLY A 113 0.24 0.98 -22.78
N LEU A 114 1.52 1.02 -22.40
CA LEU A 114 2.11 2.18 -21.70
C LEU A 114 2.05 3.44 -22.55
N LYS A 115 2.36 3.33 -23.85
CA LYS A 115 2.28 4.46 -24.79
C LYS A 115 0.87 5.05 -24.82
N LYS A 116 -0.17 4.21 -24.99
CA LYS A 116 -1.57 4.65 -24.99
C LYS A 116 -1.96 5.34 -23.68
N ALA A 117 -1.55 4.79 -22.55
CA ALA A 117 -1.85 5.37 -21.24
C ALA A 117 -1.22 6.77 -21.08
N ILE A 118 -0.01 6.98 -21.59
CA ILE A 118 0.63 8.31 -21.57
C ILE A 118 -0.09 9.29 -22.50
N GLU A 119 -0.47 8.85 -23.70
CA GLU A 119 -1.19 9.70 -24.66
C GLU A 119 -2.52 10.18 -24.08
N MET A 120 -3.27 9.31 -23.40
CA MET A 120 -4.49 9.70 -22.69
C MET A 120 -4.24 10.77 -21.61
N LEU A 121 -3.20 10.59 -20.78
CA LEU A 121 -2.87 11.58 -19.73
C LEU A 121 -2.42 12.92 -20.31
N VAL A 122 -1.73 12.91 -21.45
CA VAL A 122 -1.32 14.12 -22.17
C VAL A 122 -2.54 14.85 -22.72
N GLU A 123 -3.50 14.12 -23.28
CA GLU A 123 -4.75 14.70 -23.80
C GLU A 123 -5.62 15.27 -22.68
N GLU A 124 -5.74 14.58 -21.55
CA GLU A 124 -6.40 15.08 -20.34
C GLU A 124 -5.79 16.41 -19.89
N ASP A 125 -4.46 16.49 -19.78
CA ASP A 125 -3.78 17.72 -19.35
C ASP A 125 -3.89 18.83 -20.39
N ARG A 126 -3.87 18.51 -21.68
CA ARG A 126 -4.12 19.49 -22.75
C ARG A 126 -5.55 20.02 -22.69
N ALA A 127 -6.54 19.18 -22.42
CA ALA A 127 -7.92 19.58 -22.28
C ALA A 127 -8.10 20.52 -21.07
N ILE A 128 -7.47 20.21 -19.93
CA ILE A 128 -7.47 21.09 -18.75
C ILE A 128 -6.82 22.44 -19.07
N ARG A 129 -5.63 22.41 -19.70
CA ARG A 129 -4.92 23.65 -20.10
C ARG A 129 -5.70 24.51 -21.10
N ASN A 130 -6.55 23.90 -21.94
CA ASN A 130 -7.37 24.60 -22.91
C ASN A 130 -8.71 25.08 -22.34
N MET A 131 -9.13 24.58 -21.17
CA MET A 131 -10.31 25.07 -20.45
C MET A 131 -9.99 26.33 -19.62
N ASP A 132 -8.74 26.49 -19.20
CA ASP A 132 -8.27 27.69 -18.51
C ASP A 132 -7.85 28.76 -19.54
N ALA A 133 -8.69 29.77 -19.73
CA ALA A 133 -8.29 31.07 -20.31
C ALA A 133 -7.07 31.64 -19.55
N PRO A 134 -6.23 32.47 -20.19
CA PRO A 134 -4.81 32.55 -19.90
C PRO A 134 -4.55 33.12 -18.51
N VAL A 135 -4.21 32.25 -17.55
CA VAL A 135 -3.43 32.69 -16.41
C VAL A 135 -2.00 32.77 -16.91
N GLU A 136 -1.50 34.00 -17.13
CA GLU A 136 -0.08 34.26 -17.34
C GLU A 136 0.71 33.69 -16.15
N GLN A 137 1.13 32.43 -16.27
CA GLN A 137 2.13 31.88 -15.40
C GLN A 137 3.46 32.50 -15.83
N LYS A 138 3.83 33.60 -15.18
CA LYS A 138 5.22 34.06 -15.16
C LYS A 138 6.05 32.91 -14.58
N TYR A 139 6.74 32.19 -15.47
CA TYR A 139 7.81 31.30 -15.07
C TYR A 139 9.00 32.20 -14.73
N ASP A 140 9.28 32.36 -13.44
CA ASP A 140 10.64 32.68 -13.04
C ASP A 140 11.46 31.41 -13.28
N GLU A 141 12.33 31.46 -14.27
CA GLU A 141 13.28 30.39 -14.57
C GLU A 141 14.07 30.07 -13.29
N PRO A 142 14.19 28.81 -12.85
CA PRO A 142 15.09 28.50 -11.76
C PRO A 142 16.52 28.63 -12.29
N SER A 143 17.17 29.76 -11.99
CA SER A 143 18.61 29.92 -12.17
C SER A 143 19.33 28.79 -11.46
N LEU A 144 20.17 28.05 -12.18
CA LEU A 144 21.01 26.99 -11.62
C LEU A 144 22.16 27.56 -10.74
N PHE A 145 22.30 28.89 -10.68
CA PHE A 145 23.33 29.61 -9.94
C PHE A 145 22.73 30.87 -9.29
N ASN A 146 22.32 30.72 -8.03
CA ASN A 146 22.09 31.75 -7.00
C ASN A 146 21.88 33.20 -7.48
N GLU A 147 20.63 33.62 -7.51
CA GLU A 147 20.25 34.98 -7.07
C GLU A 147 19.10 34.85 -6.08
N ASP A 148 19.14 35.72 -5.07
CA ASP A 148 18.51 35.56 -3.76
C ASP A 148 17.09 34.98 -3.81
N VAL A 149 17.01 33.68 -3.50
CA VAL A 149 15.75 33.00 -3.23
C VAL A 149 15.15 33.68 -2.01
N ASN A 150 14.02 34.35 -2.23
CA ASN A 150 13.21 34.94 -1.17
C ASN A 150 13.05 33.91 -0.04
N THR A 151 13.69 34.18 1.11
CA THR A 151 13.75 33.28 2.27
C THR A 151 12.44 33.21 3.06
N GLU A 152 11.35 33.73 2.50
CA GLU A 152 10.04 33.40 3.03
C GLU A 152 9.83 31.89 2.84
N PRO A 153 9.63 31.13 3.93
CA PRO A 153 9.36 29.71 3.80
C PRO A 153 8.12 29.58 2.92
N LEU A 154 8.29 29.02 1.72
CA LEU A 154 7.19 28.44 0.95
C LEU A 154 6.50 27.48 1.90
N GLN A 155 5.40 27.95 2.49
CA GLN A 155 4.63 27.15 3.41
C GLN A 155 4.33 25.85 2.64
N PRO A 156 4.75 24.69 3.16
CA PRO A 156 4.49 23.44 2.47
C PRO A 156 3.01 23.45 2.12
N ARG A 157 2.69 23.18 0.83
CA ARG A 157 1.32 22.98 0.34
C ARG A 157 0.55 22.42 1.50
N LYS A 158 -0.37 23.21 2.07
CA LYS A 158 -1.17 22.76 3.20
C LYS A 158 -1.59 21.35 2.82
N LEU A 159 -1.02 20.35 3.50
CA LEU A 159 -1.75 19.13 3.75
C LEU A 159 -3.09 19.71 4.16
N ILE A 160 -4.14 19.47 3.40
CA ILE A 160 -5.47 19.65 3.90
C ILE A 160 -5.54 18.65 5.06
N LYS A 161 -4.95 19.04 6.19
CA LYS A 161 -5.39 18.63 7.51
C LYS A 161 -6.81 19.09 7.41
N LYS A 162 -7.73 18.14 7.17
CA LYS A 162 -9.15 18.37 7.38
C LYS A 162 -9.19 19.20 8.66
N GLU A 163 -9.61 20.45 8.54
CA GLU A 163 -9.80 21.25 9.73
C GLU A 163 -10.79 20.44 10.54
N LYS A 164 -10.29 19.88 11.64
CA LYS A 164 -11.12 19.12 12.55
C LYS A 164 -12.25 20.05 12.93
N THR A 165 -13.48 19.66 12.63
CA THR A 165 -14.69 20.36 13.05
C THR A 165 -14.59 20.64 14.56
N GLU A 166 -15.23 21.69 15.07
CA GLU A 166 -15.17 22.00 16.51
C GLU A 166 -15.56 20.80 17.39
N GLU A 167 -16.44 19.93 16.88
CA GLU A 167 -16.83 18.65 17.47
C GLU A 167 -15.67 17.64 17.54
N GLU A 168 -14.87 17.52 16.48
CA GLU A 168 -13.69 16.64 16.44
C GLU A 168 -12.54 17.14 17.33
N LYS A 169 -12.47 18.46 17.58
CA LYS A 169 -11.52 19.03 18.55
C LYS A 169 -11.95 18.74 19.98
N LYS A 170 -13.24 18.93 20.31
CA LYS A 170 -13.81 18.58 21.62
C LYS A 170 -13.68 17.08 21.91
N GLU A 171 -13.99 16.22 20.94
CA GLU A 171 -13.84 14.76 21.09
C GLU A 171 -12.37 14.37 21.35
N ALA A 172 -11.41 15.03 20.68
CA ALA A 172 -9.99 14.78 20.90
C ALA A 172 -9.53 15.22 22.30
N ASP A 173 -10.04 16.33 22.81
CA ASP A 173 -9.73 16.84 24.15
C ASP A 173 -10.36 15.97 25.26
N ASP A 174 -11.59 15.52 25.07
CA ASP A 174 -12.27 14.62 26.00
C ASP A 174 -11.65 13.22 26.00
N PHE A 175 -11.27 12.71 24.82
CA PHE A 175 -10.50 11.46 24.73
C PHE A 175 -9.14 11.60 25.40
N LYS A 176 -8.48 12.76 25.30
CA LYS A 176 -7.20 13.00 25.98
C LYS A 176 -7.36 12.98 27.51
N LYS A 177 -8.43 13.56 28.05
CA LYS A 177 -8.75 13.46 29.49
C LYS A 177 -9.00 12.01 29.92
N PHE A 178 -9.76 11.25 29.14
CA PHE A 178 -9.95 9.81 29.38
C PHE A 178 -8.63 9.04 29.35
N TRP A 179 -7.80 9.34 28.35
CA TRP A 179 -6.49 8.74 28.17
C TRP A 179 -5.64 8.92 29.42
N ASP A 180 -5.50 10.16 29.89
CA ASP A 180 -4.71 10.49 31.07
C ASP A 180 -5.22 9.77 32.34
N LYS A 181 -6.55 9.67 32.51
CA LYS A 181 -7.15 8.89 33.62
C LYS A 181 -6.84 7.40 33.51
N TYR A 182 -6.93 6.82 32.31
CA TYR A 182 -6.57 5.43 32.06
C TYR A 182 -5.11 5.15 32.40
N PHE A 183 -4.18 6.08 32.10
CA PHE A 183 -2.76 5.91 32.45
C PHE A 183 -2.53 5.78 33.93
N ASN A 184 -3.15 6.66 34.71
CA ASN A 184 -3.00 6.64 36.16
C ASN A 184 -3.47 5.30 36.73
N VAL A 185 -4.64 4.81 36.29
CA VAL A 185 -5.17 3.52 36.74
C VAL A 185 -4.32 2.35 36.25
N HIS A 186 -3.84 2.39 35.00
CA HIS A 186 -2.97 1.36 34.46
C HIS A 186 -1.66 1.25 35.26
N GLU A 187 -1.03 2.38 35.55
CA GLU A 187 0.20 2.44 36.35
C GLU A 187 -0.02 1.90 37.77
N GLU A 188 -1.12 2.29 38.42
CA GLU A 188 -1.49 1.78 39.75
C GLU A 188 -1.69 0.25 39.76
N VAL A 189 -2.27 -0.30 38.71
CA VAL A 189 -2.65 -1.72 38.65
C VAL A 189 -1.49 -2.63 38.24
N LEU A 190 -0.64 -2.16 37.31
CA LEU A 190 0.43 -2.97 36.72
C LEU A 190 1.82 -2.59 37.21
N GLY A 191 1.99 -1.45 37.89
CA GLY A 191 3.27 -1.01 38.46
C GLY A 191 4.28 -0.50 37.43
N PHE A 192 3.89 -0.34 36.17
CA PHE A 192 4.73 0.24 35.12
C PHE A 192 3.97 1.21 34.21
N LYS A 193 4.65 2.29 33.81
CA LYS A 193 4.16 3.22 32.79
C LYS A 193 4.40 2.65 31.40
N LEU A 194 3.34 2.40 30.65
CA LEU A 194 3.46 2.06 29.22
C LEU A 194 3.60 3.34 28.39
N ASP A 195 4.65 3.39 27.57
CA ASP A 195 4.92 4.53 26.70
C ASP A 195 4.25 4.33 25.32
N PHE A 196 2.92 4.51 25.27
CA PHE A 196 2.13 4.22 24.06
C PHE A 196 2.25 5.26 22.94
N ARG A 197 3.11 6.28 23.07
CA ARG A 197 3.46 7.17 21.95
C ARG A 197 3.96 6.39 20.72
N LYS A 198 4.47 5.17 20.93
CA LYS A 198 4.97 4.27 19.88
C LYS A 198 3.94 3.26 19.35
N ASN A 199 2.75 3.13 19.95
CA ASN A 199 1.83 2.02 19.63
C ASN A 199 0.46 2.53 19.15
N THR A 200 0.40 2.95 17.88
CA THR A 200 -0.80 3.52 17.23
C THR A 200 -2.01 2.58 17.27
N LYS A 201 -1.80 1.27 17.06
CA LYS A 201 -2.88 0.26 17.09
C LYS A 201 -3.62 0.22 18.43
N TYR A 202 -2.88 0.45 19.52
CA TYR A 202 -3.45 0.40 20.86
C TYR A 202 -4.34 1.62 21.15
N LYS A 203 -3.89 2.81 20.71
CA LYS A 203 -4.66 4.04 20.80
C LYS A 203 -5.96 3.94 19.98
N GLU A 204 -5.88 3.37 18.78
CA GLU A 204 -7.04 3.14 17.91
C GLU A 204 -8.07 2.20 18.56
N TYR A 205 -7.61 1.11 19.20
CA TYR A 205 -8.48 0.17 19.90
C TYR A 205 -9.29 0.84 21.02
N LEU A 206 -8.63 1.56 21.93
CA LEU A 206 -9.33 2.24 23.03
C LEU A 206 -10.22 3.40 22.53
N LEU A 207 -9.80 4.11 21.48
CA LEU A 207 -10.63 5.15 20.85
C LEU A 207 -11.92 4.58 20.27
N GLU A 208 -11.85 3.40 19.64
CA GLU A 208 -13.02 2.73 19.11
C GLU A 208 -14.00 2.32 20.21
N HIS A 209 -13.51 1.74 21.31
CA HIS A 209 -14.34 1.37 22.46
C HIS A 209 -14.91 2.60 23.18
N TYR A 210 -14.14 3.69 23.28
CA TYR A 210 -14.61 4.95 23.82
C TYR A 210 -15.74 5.57 22.98
N ARG A 211 -15.64 5.50 21.65
CA ARG A 211 -16.70 5.97 20.74
C ARG A 211 -17.97 5.13 20.80
N LYS A 212 -17.82 3.82 21.03
CA LYS A 212 -18.93 2.87 21.14
C LYS A 212 -19.41 2.65 22.57
N ARG A 213 -19.05 3.53 23.50
CA ARG A 213 -19.43 3.40 24.91
C ARG A 213 -20.94 3.55 25.09
N THR A 214 -21.50 2.74 25.97
CA THR A 214 -22.90 2.81 26.40
C THR A 214 -23.04 3.47 27.77
N THR A 215 -21.93 3.65 28.47
CA THR A 215 -21.86 4.31 29.78
C THR A 215 -21.30 5.72 29.64
N ASP A 216 -22.02 6.69 30.18
CA ASP A 216 -21.58 8.09 30.21
C ASP A 216 -20.56 8.36 31.33
N ASN A 217 -20.61 7.57 32.42
CA ASN A 217 -19.66 7.71 33.53
C ASN A 217 -18.39 6.87 33.31
N ILE A 218 -17.38 7.53 32.78
CA ILE A 218 -16.07 6.97 32.45
C ILE A 218 -15.29 6.55 33.71
N ASP A 219 -15.46 7.29 34.81
CA ASP A 219 -14.71 7.05 36.05
C ASP A 219 -15.17 5.74 36.71
N ASP A 220 -16.48 5.50 36.72
CA ASP A 220 -17.06 4.24 37.21
C ASP A 220 -16.57 3.05 36.39
N ALA A 221 -16.50 3.19 35.05
CA ALA A 221 -16.01 2.13 34.17
C ALA A 221 -14.54 1.75 34.45
N LEU A 222 -13.70 2.75 34.75
CA LEU A 222 -12.30 2.51 35.13
C LEU A 222 -12.17 1.87 36.51
N ILE A 223 -12.98 2.29 37.49
CA ILE A 223 -13.02 1.70 38.82
C ILE A 223 -13.46 0.23 38.75
N ILE A 224 -14.53 -0.06 38.01
CA ILE A 224 -15.04 -1.43 37.81
C ILE A 224 -13.98 -2.32 37.15
N ALA A 225 -13.29 -1.83 36.11
CA ALA A 225 -12.22 -2.57 35.45
C ALA A 225 -11.03 -2.84 36.39
N LYS A 226 -10.67 -1.85 37.23
CA LYS A 226 -9.62 -1.97 38.24
C LYS A 226 -9.96 -3.03 39.28
N GLU A 227 -11.16 -2.97 39.87
CA GLU A 227 -11.60 -3.94 40.87
C GLU A 227 -11.65 -5.36 40.30
N TYR A 228 -12.16 -5.52 39.08
CA TYR A 228 -12.22 -6.82 38.42
C TYR A 228 -10.82 -7.39 38.16
N PHE A 229 -9.88 -6.56 37.68
CA PHE A 229 -8.50 -7.01 37.44
C PHE A 229 -7.80 -7.43 38.74
N LEU A 230 -8.00 -6.69 39.83
CA LEU A 230 -7.44 -7.03 41.14
C LEU A 230 -8.07 -8.28 41.76
N ARG A 231 -9.35 -8.59 41.46
CA ARG A 231 -10.00 -9.84 41.91
C ARG A 231 -9.54 -11.09 41.14
N LEU A 232 -8.95 -10.94 39.94
CA LEU A 232 -8.45 -12.08 39.16
C LEU A 232 -7.24 -12.72 39.86
N ALA A 233 -7.20 -14.06 39.86
CA ALA A 233 -6.02 -14.83 40.29
C ALA A 233 -4.82 -14.51 39.39
N GLU A 234 -3.61 -14.48 39.97
CA GLU A 234 -2.36 -14.09 39.29
C GLU A 234 -2.16 -14.81 37.94
N ASN A 235 -2.39 -16.12 37.92
CA ASN A 235 -2.28 -16.95 36.71
C ASN A 235 -3.21 -16.53 35.55
N LYS A 236 -4.30 -15.80 35.84
CA LYS A 236 -5.24 -15.28 34.83
C LYS A 236 -4.89 -13.85 34.41
N ARG A 237 -4.13 -13.10 35.21
CA ARG A 237 -3.76 -11.70 34.92
C ARG A 237 -2.82 -11.60 33.72
N ASP A 238 -1.94 -12.58 33.54
CA ASP A 238 -1.05 -12.63 32.35
C ASP A 238 -1.82 -12.86 31.05
N SER A 239 -2.98 -13.51 31.13
CA SER A 239 -3.79 -13.88 29.96
C SER A 239 -4.74 -12.77 29.49
N ILE A 240 -5.11 -11.84 30.37
CA ILE A 240 -6.11 -10.80 30.10
C ILE A 240 -5.46 -9.42 30.19
N LYS A 241 -5.40 -8.72 29.07
CA LYS A 241 -4.90 -7.34 29.02
C LYS A 241 -5.91 -6.41 29.69
N PHE A 242 -5.45 -5.54 30.60
CA PHE A 242 -6.27 -4.55 31.31
C PHE A 242 -7.12 -3.68 30.36
N GLN A 243 -6.57 -3.34 29.20
CA GLN A 243 -7.27 -2.62 28.12
C GLN A 243 -8.59 -3.28 27.65
N ASN A 244 -8.66 -4.62 27.65
CA ASN A 244 -9.85 -5.35 27.21
C ASN A 244 -10.94 -5.26 28.29
N LEU A 245 -10.55 -5.26 29.58
CA LEU A 245 -11.47 -5.07 30.70
C LEU A 245 -12.07 -3.67 30.68
N VAL A 246 -11.25 -2.65 30.41
CA VAL A 246 -11.74 -1.27 30.23
C VAL A 246 -12.68 -1.18 29.02
N GLY A 247 -12.34 -1.82 27.90
CA GLY A 247 -13.23 -1.88 26.73
C GLY A 247 -14.58 -2.54 26.99
N LEU A 248 -14.62 -3.55 27.86
CA LEU A 248 -15.86 -4.23 28.29
C LEU A 248 -16.64 -3.43 29.34
N ALA A 249 -15.95 -2.74 30.25
CA ALA A 249 -16.56 -1.86 31.24
C ALA A 249 -17.24 -0.65 30.58
N LEU A 250 -16.58 -0.03 29.59
CA LEU A 250 -17.14 1.07 28.79
C LEU A 250 -18.41 0.67 28.01
N LYS A 251 -18.51 -0.61 27.63
CA LYS A 251 -19.71 -1.19 26.98
C LYS A 251 -20.78 -1.65 27.99
N GLY A 252 -20.57 -1.52 29.30
CA GLY A 252 -21.49 -1.98 30.34
C GLY A 252 -21.63 -3.50 30.42
N ASN A 253 -20.72 -4.26 29.79
CA ASN A 253 -20.78 -5.72 29.73
C ASN A 253 -20.02 -6.39 30.89
N LEU A 254 -19.19 -5.64 31.63
CA LEU A 254 -18.45 -6.20 32.77
C LEU A 254 -19.38 -6.53 33.95
N GLN A 255 -20.39 -5.70 34.21
CA GLN A 255 -21.41 -5.96 35.25
C GLN A 255 -22.28 -7.18 34.92
N LYS A 256 -22.64 -7.38 33.64
CA LYS A 256 -23.42 -8.55 33.19
C LYS A 256 -22.65 -9.88 33.26
N ALA A 257 -21.32 -9.82 33.35
CA ALA A 257 -20.46 -10.98 33.51
C ALA A 257 -20.29 -11.41 34.97
N GLU A 258 -20.66 -10.60 35.95
CA GLU A 258 -20.70 -11.01 37.36
C GLU A 258 -21.94 -11.86 37.67
N ASP A 259 -23.06 -11.64 36.97
CA ASP A 259 -24.31 -12.43 37.13
C ASP A 259 -24.26 -13.83 36.48
N LYS A 260 -23.24 -14.11 35.66
CA LYS A 260 -23.01 -15.44 35.06
C LYS A 260 -21.62 -15.93 35.39
N LYS A 261 -21.57 -17.06 36.11
CA LYS A 261 -20.37 -17.75 36.61
C LYS A 261 -19.16 -17.65 35.68
N ILE A 262 -18.01 -17.46 36.32
CA ILE A 262 -16.64 -17.13 35.84
C ILE A 262 -16.08 -18.00 34.69
N ASP A 263 -16.78 -19.04 34.24
CA ASP A 263 -16.37 -19.86 33.09
C ASP A 263 -16.82 -19.31 31.72
N ASP A 264 -17.82 -18.40 31.69
CA ASP A 264 -18.34 -17.82 30.44
C ASP A 264 -17.52 -16.62 29.92
N ALA A 265 -16.59 -16.06 30.70
CA ALA A 265 -15.76 -14.93 30.26
C ALA A 265 -14.92 -15.29 29.02
N LYS A 266 -14.42 -16.53 28.91
CA LYS A 266 -13.73 -17.02 27.71
C LYS A 266 -14.61 -16.97 26.46
N LYS A 267 -15.93 -17.12 26.60
CA LYS A 267 -16.86 -17.08 25.46
C LYS A 267 -16.99 -15.66 24.90
N TYR A 268 -17.05 -14.65 25.76
CA TYR A 268 -17.05 -13.24 25.36
C TYR A 268 -15.72 -12.78 24.75
N PHE A 269 -14.57 -13.32 25.21
CA PHE A 269 -13.26 -13.01 24.61
C PHE A 269 -13.07 -13.53 23.17
N PHE A 270 -13.84 -14.54 22.75
CA PHE A 270 -13.77 -15.11 21.39
C PHE A 270 -14.97 -14.75 20.50
N GLU A 271 -16.09 -14.29 21.06
CA GLU A 271 -17.28 -13.91 20.27
C GLU A 271 -17.21 -12.51 19.63
N GLU A 272 -16.38 -11.57 20.13
CA GLU A 272 -16.17 -10.27 19.45
C GLU A 272 -15.45 -10.41 18.09
N ASN A 273 -14.83 -11.57 17.79
CA ASN A 273 -14.33 -11.87 16.44
C ASN A 273 -15.39 -12.46 15.49
N LYS A 274 -16.66 -12.61 15.92
CA LYS A 274 -17.75 -13.13 15.09
C LYS A 274 -18.77 -12.09 14.65
N THR A 275 -18.89 -10.94 15.30
CA THR A 275 -19.88 -9.92 14.90
C THR A 275 -19.49 -9.14 13.63
N ASP A 276 -18.27 -9.30 13.12
CA ASP A 276 -17.87 -8.82 11.77
C ASP A 276 -18.22 -9.80 10.64
N LYS A 277 -18.84 -10.96 10.93
CA LYS A 277 -19.28 -11.90 9.88
C LYS A 277 -20.65 -11.59 9.28
N GLU A 278 -21.50 -10.80 9.95
CA GLU A 278 -22.84 -10.51 9.44
C GLU A 278 -22.90 -9.31 8.46
N ASN A 279 -21.82 -8.51 8.35
CA ASN A 279 -21.73 -7.43 7.36
C ASN A 279 -20.74 -7.69 6.21
N LYS A 280 -20.35 -8.95 5.97
CA LYS A 280 -19.70 -9.34 4.71
C LYS A 280 -20.71 -9.91 3.73
N LYS A 281 -21.56 -9.04 3.18
CA LYS A 281 -22.35 -9.35 1.97
C LYS A 281 -21.46 -9.54 0.72
N TYR A 282 -20.17 -9.23 0.83
CA TYR A 282 -19.14 -9.51 -0.18
C TYR A 282 -17.81 -9.91 0.49
N SER A 283 -17.71 -11.17 0.95
CA SER A 283 -16.41 -11.76 1.28
C SER A 283 -15.91 -12.55 0.08
N ILE A 284 -14.92 -12.01 -0.63
CA ILE A 284 -14.25 -12.74 -1.73
C ILE A 284 -13.66 -14.04 -1.15
N PRO A 285 -14.06 -15.23 -1.64
CA PRO A 285 -13.56 -16.49 -1.10
C PRO A 285 -12.06 -16.63 -1.38
N ARG A 286 -11.27 -17.03 -0.38
CA ARG A 286 -9.83 -17.31 -0.57
C ARG A 286 -9.66 -18.59 -1.39
N GLY A 287 -8.52 -18.74 -2.06
CA GLY A 287 -8.29 -19.82 -3.04
C GLY A 287 -8.55 -21.24 -2.51
N LEU A 288 -8.31 -21.51 -1.23
CA LEU A 288 -8.59 -22.81 -0.60
C LEU A 288 -10.10 -23.07 -0.44
N ASP A 289 -10.89 -22.03 -0.12
CA ASP A 289 -12.33 -22.15 0.07
C ASP A 289 -13.03 -22.39 -1.29
N LYS A 290 -12.50 -21.80 -2.37
CA LYS A 290 -12.95 -22.05 -3.75
C LYS A 290 -12.70 -23.50 -4.17
N LEU A 291 -11.56 -24.07 -3.79
CA LEU A 291 -11.21 -25.45 -4.08
C LEU A 291 -12.14 -26.43 -3.35
N ASN A 292 -12.39 -26.19 -2.06
CA ASN A 292 -13.29 -27.04 -1.25
C ASN A 292 -14.74 -26.98 -1.74
N ALA A 293 -15.20 -25.82 -2.23
CA ALA A 293 -16.52 -25.69 -2.83
C ALA A 293 -16.65 -26.48 -4.14
N LEU A 294 -15.62 -26.45 -5.00
CA LEU A 294 -15.58 -27.23 -6.24
C LEU A 294 -15.58 -28.74 -5.97
N LEU A 295 -14.75 -29.18 -5.01
CA LEU A 295 -14.68 -30.59 -4.61
C LEU A 295 -16.04 -31.09 -4.10
N ASN A 296 -16.72 -30.31 -3.26
CA ASN A 296 -18.03 -30.68 -2.72
C ASN A 296 -19.15 -30.75 -3.79
N GLU A 297 -19.12 -29.90 -4.83
CA GLU A 297 -20.09 -29.99 -5.93
C GLU A 297 -19.78 -31.15 -6.89
N LEU A 298 -18.50 -31.49 -7.07
CA LEU A 298 -18.06 -32.66 -7.83
C LEU A 298 -18.40 -33.98 -7.13
N GLU A 299 -18.21 -34.06 -5.82
CA GLU A 299 -18.58 -35.22 -5.01
C GLU A 299 -20.09 -35.49 -5.02
N LYS A 300 -20.90 -34.46 -5.27
CA LYS A 300 -22.36 -34.57 -5.44
C LYS A 300 -22.79 -34.92 -6.87
N GLY A 301 -21.84 -35.20 -7.77
CA GLY A 301 -22.11 -35.55 -9.17
C GLY A 301 -22.45 -34.35 -10.06
N GLY A 302 -22.12 -33.13 -9.64
CA GLY A 302 -22.39 -31.89 -10.38
C GLY A 302 -21.40 -31.61 -11.53
N ASN A 303 -21.82 -30.74 -12.47
CA ASN A 303 -21.01 -30.35 -13.63
C ASN A 303 -19.96 -29.28 -13.24
N ILE A 304 -18.68 -29.56 -13.57
CA ILE A 304 -17.52 -28.69 -13.28
C ILE A 304 -17.73 -27.25 -13.78
N ASN A 305 -18.33 -27.10 -14.95
CA ASN A 305 -18.47 -25.79 -15.59
C ASN A 305 -19.47 -24.88 -14.85
N GLU A 306 -20.53 -25.45 -14.29
CA GLU A 306 -21.51 -24.71 -13.49
C GLU A 306 -20.94 -24.31 -12.12
N ALA A 307 -20.18 -25.22 -11.52
CA ALA A 307 -19.49 -24.98 -10.24
C ALA A 307 -18.46 -23.85 -10.35
N TYR A 308 -17.71 -23.83 -11.45
CA TYR A 308 -16.72 -22.78 -11.73
C TYR A 308 -17.38 -21.42 -12.00
N ALA A 309 -18.53 -21.39 -12.70
CA ALA A 309 -19.28 -20.17 -12.97
C ALA A 309 -19.80 -19.51 -11.68
N LYS A 310 -20.29 -20.30 -10.72
CA LYS A 310 -20.74 -19.80 -9.41
C LYS A 310 -19.61 -19.13 -8.62
N ILE A 311 -18.38 -19.61 -8.76
CA ILE A 311 -17.20 -19.09 -8.05
C ILE A 311 -16.59 -17.88 -8.75
N ALA A 312 -16.67 -17.83 -10.09
CA ALA A 312 -16.15 -16.73 -10.90
C ALA A 312 -16.97 -15.44 -10.72
N ASN A 313 -18.28 -15.54 -10.46
CA ASN A 313 -19.18 -14.40 -10.27
C ASN A 313 -19.20 -13.80 -8.85
N CYS A 314 -18.31 -14.24 -7.94
CA CYS A 314 -18.21 -13.72 -6.57
C CYS A 314 -17.05 -12.70 -6.39
N GLY A 315 -16.58 -12.07 -7.47
CA GLY A 315 -15.54 -11.04 -7.49
C GLY A 315 -16.11 -9.64 -7.58
#